data_AF-U2QJ11-F1
#
_entry.id   AF-U2QJ11-F1
#
_cell.length_a   1.000
_cell.length_b   1.000
_cell.length_c   1.000
_cell.angle_alpha   90.00
_cell.angle_beta   90.00
_cell.angle_gamma   90.00
#
_symmetry.space_group_name_H-M   'P 1'
#
loop_
_entity.id
_entity.type
_entity.pdbx_description
1 polymer ?
#
loop_
_entity_poly.entity_id
_entity_poly.type
_entity_poly.pdbx_seq_one_letter_code
_entity_poly.pdbx_strand_id
1 'polypeptide(L)' 'MDAAIVGQVIPRLQQQMVPAARCRDGLADFYERLAVLNPDVIGGRVPDDAFFLADPRG' A
#
# COMPACT_ATOMS: atom_id res chain seq x y z
N MET A 1 8.10 -1.47 -26.66
CA MET A 1 7.53 -2.24 -25.54
C MET A 1 6.55 -3.23 -26.13
N ASP A 2 6.71 -4.53 -25.87
CA ASP A 2 5.95 -5.58 -26.55
C ASP A 2 4.52 -5.70 -25.98
N ALA A 3 3.50 -5.63 -26.84
CA ALA A 3 2.10 -5.71 -26.46
C ALA A 3 1.75 -7.05 -25.77
N ALA A 4 2.49 -8.12 -26.08
CA ALA A 4 2.34 -9.41 -25.44
C ALA A 4 2.72 -9.37 -23.94
N ILE A 5 3.76 -8.62 -23.57
CA ILE A 5 4.16 -8.44 -22.18
C ILE A 5 3.08 -7.65 -21.43
N VAL A 6 2.57 -6.58 -22.03
CA VAL A 6 1.50 -5.73 -21.46
C VAL A 6 0.26 -6.56 -21.12
N GLY A 7 -0.18 -7.44 -22.02
CA GLY A 7 -1.33 -8.33 -21.78
C GLY A 7 -1.13 -9.33 -20.64
N GLN A 8 0.11 -9.75 -20.37
CA GLN A 8 0.43 -10.66 -19.26
C GLN A 8 0.60 -9.96 -17.91
N VAL A 9 0.98 -8.68 -17.90
CA VAL A 9 1.22 -7.94 -16.65
C VAL A 9 -0.03 -7.23 -16.14
N ILE A 10 -0.91 -6.73 -17.01
CA ILE A 10 -2.13 -6.01 -16.61
C ILE A 10 -2.96 -6.79 -15.57
N PRO A 11 -3.26 -8.09 -15.77
CA PRO A 11 -4.07 -8.84 -14.81
C PRO A 11 -3.36 -9.11 -13.47
N ARG A 12 -2.01 -9.05 -13.44
CA ARG A 12 -1.20 -9.28 -12.24
C ARG A 12 -1.00 -8.02 -11.41
N LEU A 13 -1.17 -6.85 -12.02
CA LEU A 13 -1.23 -5.59 -11.31
C LEU A 13 -2.55 -5.59 -10.52
N GLN A 14 -2.47 -5.48 -9.20
CA GLN A 14 -3.65 -5.37 -8.32
C GLN A 14 -4.32 -4.00 -8.53
N GLN A 15 -5.03 -3.83 -9.65
CA GLN A 15 -5.57 -2.55 -10.11
C GLN A 15 -6.78 -2.04 -9.31
N GLN A 16 -7.27 -2.80 -8.32
CA GLN A 16 -8.37 -2.34 -7.47
C GLN A 16 -7.84 -1.33 -6.45
N MET A 17 -8.21 -0.07 -6.64
CA MET A 17 -7.95 0.98 -5.67
C MET A 17 -8.90 0.81 -4.48
N VAL A 18 -8.33 0.61 -3.29
CA VAL A 18 -9.08 0.45 -2.04
C VAL A 18 -8.65 1.55 -1.07
N PRO A 19 -9.59 2.22 -0.36
CA PRO A 19 -9.24 3.23 0.63
C PRO A 19 -8.38 2.63 1.75
N ALA A 20 -7.40 3.40 2.24
CA ALA A 20 -6.47 2.93 3.27
C ALA A 20 -7.20 2.43 4.53
N ALA A 21 -8.29 3.10 4.92
CA ALA A 21 -9.13 2.68 6.04
C ALA A 21 -9.66 1.23 5.92
N ARG A 22 -9.97 0.75 4.71
CA ARG A 22 -10.47 -0.62 4.50
C ARG A 22 -9.37 -1.69 4.54
N CYS A 23 -8.11 -1.29 4.43
CA CYS A 23 -6.95 -2.17 4.45
C CYS A 23 -6.02 -1.89 5.65
N ARG A 24 -6.54 -1.21 6.69
CA ARG A 24 -5.74 -0.70 7.82
C ARG A 24 -4.82 -1.75 8.41
N ASP A 25 -5.36 -2.90 8.81
CA ASP A 25 -4.59 -3.91 9.55
C ASP A 25 -3.45 -4.50 8.72
N GLY A 26 -3.69 -4.80 7.43
CA GLY A 26 -2.66 -5.31 6.54
C GLY A 26 -1.60 -4.26 6.21
N LEU A 27 -2.00 -2.99 6.06
CA LEU A 27 -1.07 -1.90 5.79
C LEU A 27 -0.24 -1.55 7.04
N ALA A 28 -0.81 -1.63 8.25
CA ALA A 28 -0.10 -1.45 9.51
C ALA A 28 0.96 -2.55 9.72
N ASP A 29 0.60 -3.83 9.58
CA ASP A 29 1.54 -4.96 9.65
C ASP A 29 2.69 -4.81 8.64
N PHE A 30 2.41 -4.31 7.43
CA PHE A 30 3.45 -4.02 6.46
C PHE A 30 4.45 -2.95 6.94
N TYR A 31 3.96 -1.82 7.48
CA TYR A 31 4.84 -0.78 8.02
C TYR A 31 5.62 -1.23 9.26
N GLU A 32 5.03 -2.08 10.11
CA GLU A 32 5.73 -2.68 11.25
C GLU A 32 6.90 -3.55 10.78
N ARG A 33 6.69 -4.37 9.73
CA ARG A 33 7.78 -5.18 9.14
C ARG A 33 8.87 -4.32 8.52
N LEU A 34 8.50 -3.22 7.85
CA LEU A 34 9.48 -2.26 7.33
C LEU A 34 10.28 -1.60 8.46
N ALA A 35 9.63 -1.23 9.56
CA ALA A 35 10.29 -0.64 10.71
C ALA A 35 11.34 -1.57 11.34
N VAL A 36 11.07 -2.89 11.36
CA VAL A 36 12.04 -3.90 11.82
C VAL A 36 13.26 -4.01 10.90
N LEU A 37 13.05 -3.90 9.59
CA LEU A 37 14.13 -4.02 8.60
C LEU A 37 14.99 -2.77 8.51
N ASN A 38 14.35 -1.60 8.38
CA ASN A 38 14.99 -0.31 8.36
C ASN A 38 13.96 0.81 8.63
N PRO A 39 13.97 1.42 9.83
CA PRO A 39 13.01 2.46 10.18
C PRO A 39 13.20 3.74 9.36
N ASP A 40 14.38 4.01 8.82
CA ASP A 40 14.64 5.25 8.05
C ASP A 40 13.85 5.28 6.72
N VAL A 41 13.53 4.10 6.16
CA VAL A 41 12.73 3.97 4.93
C VAL A 41 11.31 4.52 5.12
N ILE A 42 10.80 4.51 6.35
CA ILE A 42 9.46 4.98 6.71
C ILE A 42 9.49 6.31 7.48
N GLY A 43 10.64 6.99 7.53
CA GLY A 43 10.79 8.24 8.27
C GLY A 43 10.89 8.07 9.80
N GLY A 44 11.32 6.90 10.26
CA GLY A 44 11.67 6.61 11.65
C GLY A 44 10.53 6.12 12.54
N ARG A 45 9.28 6.08 12.05
CA ARG A 45 8.13 5.61 12.83
C ARG A 45 7.02 5.04 11.95
N VAL A 46 6.22 4.14 12.53
CA VAL A 46 5.00 3.62 11.90
C VAL A 46 3.95 4.74 11.81
N PRO A 47 3.14 4.81 10.74
CA PRO A 47 2.07 5.79 10.61
C PRO A 47 0.99 5.67 11.71
N ASP A 48 0.41 6.80 12.11
CA ASP A 48 -0.69 6.85 13.07
C ASP A 48 -2.07 6.76 12.38
N ASP A 49 -3.16 6.80 13.16
CA ASP A 49 -4.51 6.65 12.64
C ASP A 49 -4.91 7.71 11.61
N ALA A 50 -4.32 8.91 11.66
CA ALA A 50 -4.61 9.98 10.71
C ALA A 50 -4.12 9.66 9.29
N PHE A 51 -3.20 8.70 9.15
CA PHE A 51 -2.71 8.22 7.86
C PHE A 51 -3.75 7.37 7.10
N PHE A 52 -4.62 6.66 7.82
CA PHE A 52 -5.57 5.70 7.22
C PHE A 52 -6.87 6.39 6.79
N LEU A 53 -6.76 7.22 5.76
CA LEU A 53 -7.88 8.01 5.26
C LEU A 53 -9.00 7.14 4.68
N ALA A 54 -10.23 7.51 5.00
CA ALA A 54 -11.42 7.05 4.29
C ALA A 54 -11.46 7.65 2.87
N ASP A 55 -12.26 7.09 1.96
CA ASP A 55 -12.41 7.66 0.61
C ASP A 55 -13.01 9.07 0.74
N PRO A 56 -12.30 10.13 0.33
CA PRO A 56 -12.82 11.49 0.42
C PRO A 56 -13.98 11.74 -0.56
N ARG A 57 -14.25 10.81 -1.48
CA ARG A 57 -15.28 10.95 -2.51
C ARG A 57 -16.67 10.46 -2.09
N GLY A 58 -16.80 9.84 -0.91
CA GLY A 58 -18.08 9.48 -0.27
C GLY A 58 -19.11 8.81 -1.17
#